data_AF-A0A946JNX7-F1
#
_entry.id   AF-A0A946JNX7-F1
#
_cell.length_a   1.000
_cell.length_b   1.000
_cell.length_c   1.000
_cell.angle_alpha   90.00
_cell.angle_beta   90.00
_cell.angle_gamma   90.00
#
_symmetry.space_group_name_H-M   'P 1'
#
loop_
_entity.id
_entity.type
_entity.pdbx_description
1 polymer ?
#
loop_
_entity_poly.entity_id
_entity_poly.type
_entity_poly.pdbx_seq_one_letter_code
_entity_poly.pdbx_strand_id
1 'polypeptide(L)'
;ALHGALTQRFIDRRTSLLMRRLKQKESLVAEVDTKGEVTIEGEFVGKLNGFRFQMDKDATAEEGKTLRAASIQALQPEFNLRADRMYNAPDTEFEFTEQGGLMWGEYGVGKLIKGDDILSPRIDAFVDGEAGNEVLTKVQKRLRHFMDRKINSAFEPLLAMRDDELVNGMARGLAFRLVESLGVIPRSVVAKDVKELDQDGRGLLRKHGVRFGQYTLFQQLMLKPAPTRLRLVLWSLFEDLDEFPEAPPPGLVTIPETKGSPKGYYPRAGYRLAGDRAIRIDMLERLADLTRTQNVKDGFEANSDMLSISGTTLDQFSNMMEGLGFSVEKSEREKIKPEPQDGNEVKSAEADEDIMETFYIFRWVPKVRPMRKEHSQKEHNKPKKNKKSENTKFKKQSASSVKKDKPLDPDNPFAALLALKGKS
;
A
#
# COMPACT_ATOMS: atom_id res chain seq x y z
N ALA A 1 46.12 -24.06 23.75
CA ALA A 1 47.37 -23.32 23.45
C ALA A 1 47.85 -23.56 22.01
N LEU A 2 48.47 -24.70 21.70
CA LEU A 2 49.16 -24.93 20.41
C LEU A 2 48.28 -24.68 19.15
N HIS A 3 47.03 -25.14 19.15
CA HIS A 3 46.11 -24.99 18.01
C HIS A 3 45.78 -23.51 17.70
N GLY A 4 45.56 -22.68 18.72
CA GLY A 4 45.26 -21.25 18.54
C GLY A 4 46.46 -20.43 18.03
N ALA A 5 47.68 -20.81 18.42
CA ALA A 5 48.91 -20.22 17.88
C ALA A 5 49.17 -20.63 16.42
N LEU A 6 48.63 -21.77 16.00
CA LEU A 6 48.68 -22.23 14.61
C LEU A 6 47.68 -21.46 13.73
N THR A 7 46.42 -21.32 14.16
CA THR A 7 45.42 -20.53 13.41
C THR A 7 45.81 -19.05 13.31
N GLN A 8 46.28 -18.41 14.40
CA GLN A 8 46.80 -17.03 14.30
C GLN A 8 47.95 -16.90 13.30
N ARG A 9 48.92 -17.82 13.31
CA ARG A 9 50.04 -17.79 12.34
C ARG A 9 49.59 -17.97 10.89
N PHE A 10 48.52 -18.71 10.64
CA PHE A 10 47.93 -18.78 9.30
C PHE A 10 47.26 -17.46 8.93
N ILE A 11 46.47 -16.85 9.83
CA ILE A 11 45.81 -15.56 9.61
C ILE A 11 46.82 -14.42 9.36
N ASP A 12 47.88 -14.31 10.16
CA ASP A 12 48.93 -13.28 9.97
C ASP A 12 49.67 -13.47 8.64
N ARG A 13 49.98 -14.72 8.26
CA ARG A 13 50.69 -15.04 7.01
C ARG A 13 49.85 -14.75 5.78
N ARG A 14 48.54 -14.99 5.88
CA ARG A 14 47.52 -14.72 4.88
C ARG A 14 47.44 -13.22 4.58
N THR A 15 47.13 -12.43 5.61
CA THR A 15 47.02 -10.98 5.55
C THR A 15 48.31 -10.34 5.05
N SER A 16 49.47 -10.80 5.53
CA SER A 16 50.77 -10.25 5.13
C SER A 16 51.18 -10.58 3.69
N LEU A 17 50.74 -11.71 3.11
CA LEU A 17 50.94 -12.02 1.68
C LEU A 17 50.14 -11.07 0.78
N LEU A 18 48.83 -10.96 1.01
CA LEU A 18 47.94 -10.04 0.30
C LEU A 18 48.43 -8.58 0.42
N MET A 19 48.77 -8.15 1.63
CA MET A 19 49.29 -6.80 1.90
C MET A 19 50.65 -6.53 1.26
N ARG A 20 51.50 -7.55 1.06
CA ARG A 20 52.78 -7.39 0.35
C ARG A 20 52.56 -7.16 -1.15
N ARG A 21 51.63 -7.88 -1.77
CA ARG A 21 51.31 -7.73 -3.21
C ARG A 21 50.54 -6.45 -3.54
N LEU A 22 49.63 -6.03 -2.64
CA LEU A 22 49.03 -4.69 -2.66
C LEU A 22 50.08 -3.58 -2.78
N LYS A 23 51.15 -3.66 -1.97
CA LYS A 23 52.27 -2.71 -2.02
C LYS A 23 53.11 -2.79 -3.31
N GLN A 24 53.01 -3.89 -4.06
CA GLN A 24 53.69 -4.11 -5.34
C GLN A 24 52.85 -3.67 -6.56
N LYS A 25 51.60 -3.22 -6.37
CA LYS A 25 50.65 -2.82 -7.44
C LYS A 25 50.35 -3.92 -8.47
N GLU A 26 50.50 -5.20 -8.10
CA GLU A 26 50.03 -6.31 -8.93
C GLU A 26 48.49 -6.29 -8.97
N SER A 27 47.90 -6.50 -10.15
CA SER A 27 46.44 -6.53 -10.32
C SER A 27 45.87 -7.83 -9.76
N LEU A 28 45.35 -7.80 -8.54
CA LEU A 28 44.64 -8.91 -7.93
C LEU A 28 43.32 -9.16 -8.69
N VAL A 29 43.06 -10.43 -9.03
CA VAL A 29 41.80 -10.89 -9.62
C VAL A 29 41.07 -11.73 -8.57
N ALA A 30 39.79 -11.44 -8.35
CA ALA A 30 38.93 -12.26 -7.52
C ALA A 30 38.20 -13.29 -8.37
N GLU A 31 38.16 -14.53 -7.91
CA GLU A 31 37.27 -15.57 -8.40
C GLU A 31 36.05 -15.65 -7.50
N VAL A 32 34.87 -15.86 -8.07
CA VAL A 32 33.62 -16.01 -7.32
C VAL A 32 32.91 -17.29 -7.75
N ASP A 33 32.62 -18.15 -6.78
CA ASP A 33 31.97 -19.43 -7.02
C ASP A 33 30.44 -19.29 -7.23
N THR A 34 29.76 -20.41 -7.53
CA THR A 34 28.31 -20.42 -7.73
C THR A 34 27.49 -20.16 -6.47
N LYS A 35 28.07 -20.28 -5.28
CA LYS A 35 27.46 -19.95 -3.98
C LYS A 35 27.72 -18.50 -3.57
N GLY A 36 28.53 -17.76 -4.33
CA GLY A 36 28.97 -16.40 -4.03
C GLY A 36 30.20 -16.32 -3.12
N GLU A 37 30.87 -17.43 -2.82
CA GLU A 37 32.15 -17.44 -2.10
C GLU A 37 33.23 -16.77 -2.97
N VAL A 38 33.96 -15.80 -2.40
CA VAL A 38 34.97 -15.00 -3.09
C VAL A 38 36.36 -15.45 -2.65
N THR A 39 37.19 -15.84 -3.61
CA THR A 39 38.60 -16.18 -3.40
C THR A 39 39.50 -15.20 -4.16
N ILE A 40 40.66 -14.88 -3.58
CA ILE A 40 41.70 -14.06 -4.23
C ILE A 40 43.01 -14.84 -4.12
N GLU A 41 43.64 -15.13 -5.26
CA GLU A 41 44.86 -15.96 -5.34
C GLU A 41 44.75 -17.31 -4.60
N GLY A 42 43.55 -17.90 -4.57
CA GLY A 42 43.24 -19.16 -3.87
C GLY A 42 42.79 -19.00 -2.41
N GLU A 43 42.71 -17.77 -1.89
CA GLU A 43 42.33 -17.51 -0.49
C GLU A 43 40.90 -16.93 -0.36
N PHE A 44 40.01 -17.62 0.37
CA PHE A 44 38.63 -17.18 0.67
C PHE A 44 38.55 -15.86 1.48
N VAL A 45 38.19 -14.74 0.85
CA VAL A 45 38.11 -13.43 1.51
C VAL A 45 36.71 -13.06 2.02
N GLY A 46 35.66 -13.73 1.57
CA GLY A 46 34.28 -13.48 2.02
C GLY A 46 33.23 -13.97 1.05
N LYS A 47 32.00 -13.44 1.16
CA LYS A 47 30.85 -13.82 0.34
C LYS A 47 30.18 -12.62 -0.34
N LEU A 48 29.85 -12.75 -1.62
CA LEU A 48 29.20 -11.74 -2.45
C LEU A 48 27.69 -12.06 -2.62
N ASN A 49 26.85 -11.36 -1.86
CA ASN A 49 25.40 -11.51 -1.89
C ASN A 49 24.79 -10.44 -2.82
N GLY A 50 24.39 -10.84 -4.03
CA GLY A 50 23.95 -9.90 -5.06
C GLY A 50 25.10 -8.99 -5.47
N PHE A 51 25.01 -7.70 -5.12
CA PHE A 51 26.04 -6.67 -5.33
C PHE A 51 26.63 -6.14 -4.01
N ARG A 52 26.55 -6.91 -2.92
CA ARG A 52 27.13 -6.56 -1.61
C ARG A 52 28.14 -7.58 -1.13
N PHE A 53 29.35 -7.15 -0.81
CA PHE A 53 30.46 -8.00 -0.37
C PHE A 53 30.56 -8.05 1.16
N GLN A 54 30.35 -9.23 1.71
CA GLN A 54 30.49 -9.53 3.13
C GLN A 54 31.82 -10.24 3.36
N MET A 55 32.83 -9.48 3.79
CA MET A 55 34.14 -10.01 4.19
C MET A 55 34.00 -10.92 5.42
N ASP A 56 34.83 -11.96 5.50
CA ASP A 56 34.88 -12.86 6.65
C ASP A 56 35.42 -12.16 7.91
N LYS A 57 35.06 -12.65 9.10
CA LYS A 57 35.22 -11.95 10.39
C LYS A 57 36.60 -12.09 11.05
N ASP A 58 37.50 -12.88 10.49
CA ASP A 58 38.76 -13.28 11.13
C ASP A 58 39.94 -12.30 10.94
N ALA A 59 39.71 -11.10 10.39
CA ALA A 59 40.75 -10.06 10.22
C ALA A 59 40.71 -8.99 11.33
N THR A 60 41.89 -8.51 11.76
CA THR A 60 41.97 -7.40 12.73
C THR A 60 41.41 -6.08 12.14
N ALA A 61 40.96 -5.17 13.01
CA ALA A 61 40.12 -4.04 12.59
C ALA A 61 40.80 -3.00 11.66
N GLU A 62 42.13 -2.89 11.67
CA GLU A 62 42.87 -2.07 10.71
C GLU A 62 43.20 -2.84 9.43
N GLU A 63 43.75 -4.05 9.56
CA GLU A 63 44.11 -4.89 8.42
C GLU A 63 42.90 -5.20 7.52
N GLY A 64 41.75 -5.50 8.13
CA GLY A 64 40.49 -5.78 7.46
C GLY A 64 39.94 -4.62 6.62
N LYS A 65 40.31 -3.37 6.90
CA LYS A 65 39.91 -2.22 6.04
C LYS A 65 40.70 -2.22 4.74
N THR A 66 42.02 -2.37 4.81
CA THR A 66 42.88 -2.50 3.63
C THR A 66 42.59 -3.76 2.83
N LEU A 67 42.34 -4.88 3.52
CA LEU A 67 41.93 -6.14 2.90
C LEU A 67 40.62 -5.96 2.13
N ARG A 68 39.59 -5.39 2.76
CA ARG A 68 38.30 -5.09 2.11
C ARG A 68 38.47 -4.22 0.86
N ALA A 69 39.22 -3.12 0.95
CA ALA A 69 39.41 -2.21 -0.19
C ALA A 69 40.06 -2.93 -1.38
N ALA A 70 41.05 -3.78 -1.12
CA ALA A 70 41.72 -4.58 -2.14
C ALA A 70 40.82 -5.67 -2.72
N SER A 71 40.06 -6.38 -1.86
CA SER A 71 39.12 -7.39 -2.31
C SER A 71 38.03 -6.82 -3.19
N ILE A 72 37.53 -5.62 -2.89
CA ILE A 72 36.55 -4.96 -3.74
C ILE A 72 37.16 -4.49 -5.06
N GLN A 73 38.39 -3.95 -5.06
CA GLN A 73 39.07 -3.61 -6.32
C GLN A 73 39.25 -4.84 -7.23
N ALA A 74 39.56 -6.00 -6.64
CA ALA A 74 39.67 -7.28 -7.36
C ALA A 74 38.30 -7.82 -7.85
N LEU A 75 37.20 -7.43 -7.21
CA LEU A 75 35.82 -7.79 -7.59
C LEU A 75 35.21 -6.88 -8.67
N GLN A 76 35.82 -5.74 -9.02
CA GLN A 76 35.28 -4.80 -10.01
C GLN A 76 34.87 -5.44 -11.36
N PRO A 77 35.64 -6.39 -11.94
CA PRO A 77 35.23 -7.09 -13.17
C PRO A 77 33.98 -7.96 -12.98
N GLU A 78 33.86 -8.65 -11.84
CA GLU A 78 32.70 -9.48 -11.50
C GLU A 78 31.45 -8.63 -11.24
N PHE A 79 31.57 -7.47 -10.59
CA PHE A 79 30.44 -6.55 -10.44
C PHE A 79 29.88 -6.10 -11.80
N ASN A 80 30.75 -5.78 -12.76
CA ASN A 80 30.35 -5.41 -14.12
C ASN A 80 29.67 -6.59 -14.85
N LEU A 81 30.30 -7.77 -14.85
CA LEU A 81 29.75 -8.99 -15.47
C LEU A 81 28.38 -9.38 -14.87
N ARG A 82 28.24 -9.26 -13.55
CA ARG A 82 27.00 -9.54 -12.82
C ARG A 82 25.92 -8.50 -13.12
N ALA A 83 26.28 -7.23 -13.28
CA ALA A 83 25.38 -6.17 -13.70
C ALA A 83 24.89 -6.37 -15.15
N ASP A 84 25.76 -6.84 -16.05
CA ASP A 84 25.39 -7.22 -17.41
C ASP A 84 24.41 -8.41 -17.41
N ARG A 85 24.70 -9.45 -16.63
CA ARG A 85 23.83 -10.63 -16.49
C ARG A 85 22.45 -10.24 -15.95
N MET A 86 22.40 -9.45 -14.87
CA MET A 86 21.15 -8.95 -14.29
C MET A 86 20.38 -8.07 -15.29
N TYR A 87 21.06 -7.17 -16.01
CA TYR A 87 20.41 -6.25 -16.94
C TYR A 87 19.71 -7.01 -18.09
N ASN A 88 20.32 -8.09 -18.56
CA ASN A 88 19.79 -8.92 -19.65
C ASN A 88 18.88 -10.07 -19.17
N ALA A 89 18.81 -10.37 -17.87
CA ALA A 89 17.96 -11.42 -17.32
C ALA A 89 16.46 -11.17 -17.60
N PRO A 90 15.65 -12.22 -17.86
CA PRO A 90 14.20 -12.10 -18.06
C PRO A 90 13.47 -11.66 -16.79
N ASP A 91 12.31 -10.99 -16.93
CA ASP A 91 11.48 -10.54 -15.78
C ASP A 91 10.94 -11.68 -14.90
N THR A 92 11.07 -12.94 -15.31
CA THR A 92 10.74 -14.13 -14.52
C THR A 92 11.76 -14.44 -13.43
N GLU A 93 12.99 -13.91 -13.53
CA GLU A 93 14.00 -14.03 -12.46
C GLU A 93 13.84 -12.94 -11.38
N PHE A 94 12.88 -12.03 -11.53
CA PHE A 94 12.67 -10.89 -10.63
C PHE A 94 11.34 -11.00 -9.89
N GLU A 95 11.37 -10.78 -8.58
CA GLU A 95 10.18 -10.70 -7.73
C GLU A 95 10.27 -9.49 -6.78
N PHE A 96 9.12 -8.97 -6.35
CA PHE A 96 9.01 -8.01 -5.24
C PHE A 96 8.41 -8.71 -4.01
N THR A 97 8.96 -8.48 -2.83
CA THR A 97 8.43 -9.05 -1.59
C THR A 97 7.23 -8.26 -1.08
N GLU A 98 6.45 -8.83 -0.16
CA GLU A 98 5.29 -8.13 0.43
C GLU A 98 5.71 -6.96 1.34
N GLN A 99 6.98 -6.90 1.74
CA GLN A 99 7.60 -5.77 2.45
C GLN A 99 8.38 -4.83 1.50
N GLY A 100 8.08 -4.85 0.19
CA GLY A 100 8.66 -3.93 -0.80
C GLY A 100 10.13 -4.18 -1.17
N GLY A 101 10.73 -5.31 -0.76
CA GLY A 101 12.06 -5.73 -1.21
C GLY A 101 12.07 -6.16 -2.68
N LEU A 102 13.21 -6.06 -3.35
CA LEU A 102 13.40 -6.47 -4.74
C LEU A 102 14.43 -7.59 -4.84
N MET A 103 14.03 -8.70 -5.45
CA MET A 103 14.80 -9.94 -5.56
C MET A 103 15.21 -10.19 -7.01
N TRP A 104 16.40 -10.75 -7.21
CA TRP A 104 16.86 -11.35 -8.46
C TRP A 104 17.37 -12.76 -8.15
N GLY A 105 16.59 -13.78 -8.54
CA GLY A 105 16.72 -15.12 -7.98
C GLY A 105 16.64 -15.08 -6.44
N GLU A 106 17.64 -15.66 -5.78
CA GLU A 106 17.75 -15.67 -4.32
C GLU A 106 18.33 -14.36 -3.73
N TYR A 107 18.80 -13.43 -4.56
CA TYR A 107 19.54 -12.26 -4.10
C TYR A 107 18.63 -11.04 -3.90
N GLY A 108 18.61 -10.49 -2.68
CA GLY A 108 18.05 -9.17 -2.42
C GLY A 108 18.93 -8.06 -3.00
N VAL A 109 18.45 -7.43 -4.08
CA VAL A 109 19.18 -6.47 -4.93
C VAL A 109 18.69 -5.03 -4.82
N GLY A 110 17.62 -4.78 -4.06
CA GLY A 110 17.13 -3.45 -3.74
C GLY A 110 15.85 -3.48 -2.93
N LYS A 111 15.24 -2.31 -2.78
CA LYS A 111 13.89 -2.11 -2.25
C LYS A 111 13.18 -0.98 -2.96
N LEU A 112 11.85 -0.99 -2.86
CA LEU A 112 11.02 0.15 -3.17
C LEU A 112 11.15 1.20 -2.05
N ILE A 113 11.18 2.47 -2.44
CA ILE A 113 11.12 3.63 -1.56
C ILE A 113 10.03 4.57 -2.08
N LYS A 114 9.42 5.37 -1.19
CA LYS A 114 8.35 6.30 -1.55
C LYS A 114 8.74 7.20 -2.72
N GLY A 115 7.86 7.26 -3.72
CA GLY A 115 8.01 8.11 -4.90
C GLY A 115 7.12 9.35 -4.84
N ASP A 116 7.06 10.05 -5.96
CA ASP A 116 6.30 11.31 -6.09
C ASP A 116 4.78 11.06 -6.22
N ASP A 117 4.39 9.88 -6.71
CA ASP A 117 3.01 9.40 -6.82
C ASP A 117 2.92 7.93 -6.35
N ILE A 118 1.74 7.53 -5.89
CA ILE A 118 1.47 6.19 -5.34
C ILE A 118 1.67 5.05 -6.35
N LEU A 119 1.54 5.30 -7.66
CA LEU A 119 1.83 4.36 -8.74
C LEU A 119 3.26 4.51 -9.30
N SER A 120 4.08 5.40 -8.76
CA SER A 120 5.45 5.69 -9.25
C SER A 120 6.50 5.59 -8.14
N PRO A 121 6.68 4.41 -7.50
CA PRO A 121 7.67 4.23 -6.45
C PRO A 121 9.09 4.44 -6.97
N ARG A 122 9.96 4.97 -6.12
CA ARG A 122 11.40 5.06 -6.40
C ARG A 122 12.09 3.76 -5.95
N ILE A 123 13.32 3.56 -6.38
CA ILE A 123 14.09 2.34 -6.11
C ILE A 123 15.42 2.71 -5.46
N ASP A 124 15.68 2.05 -4.34
CA ASP A 124 16.96 2.05 -3.63
C ASP A 124 17.64 0.71 -3.92
N ALA A 125 18.78 0.74 -4.61
CA ALA A 125 19.47 -0.45 -5.10
C ALA A 125 20.58 -0.87 -4.13
N PHE A 126 20.64 -2.15 -3.79
CA PHE A 126 21.61 -2.70 -2.84
C PHE A 126 22.92 -3.05 -3.54
N VAL A 127 23.68 -2.01 -3.87
CA VAL A 127 25.01 -2.07 -4.48
C VAL A 127 25.99 -1.36 -3.55
N ASP A 128 27.08 -2.02 -3.16
CA ASP A 128 28.13 -1.36 -2.36
C ASP A 128 28.76 -0.23 -3.18
N GLY A 129 29.03 0.92 -2.55
CA GLY A 129 29.47 2.14 -3.26
C GLY A 129 30.79 1.94 -4.03
N GLU A 130 31.63 1.05 -3.52
CA GLU A 130 32.90 0.64 -4.09
C GLU A 130 32.76 -0.19 -5.39
N ALA A 131 31.59 -0.77 -5.70
CA ALA A 131 31.32 -1.40 -7.00
C ALA A 131 31.14 -0.40 -8.16
N GLY A 132 31.10 0.89 -7.85
CA GLY A 132 31.08 1.98 -8.82
C GLY A 132 29.69 2.44 -9.25
N ASN A 133 29.59 3.73 -9.59
CA ASN A 133 28.32 4.38 -9.93
C ASN A 133 27.65 3.84 -11.21
N GLU A 134 28.44 3.29 -12.14
CA GLU A 134 27.92 2.67 -13.37
C GLU A 134 27.11 1.40 -13.07
N VAL A 135 27.64 0.53 -12.20
CA VAL A 135 26.95 -0.67 -11.71
C VAL A 135 25.67 -0.28 -10.97
N LEU A 136 25.76 0.65 -10.01
CA LEU A 136 24.59 1.16 -9.27
C LEU A 136 23.50 1.68 -10.22
N THR A 137 23.85 2.54 -11.16
CA THR A 137 22.92 3.13 -12.14
C THR A 137 22.29 2.05 -13.01
N LYS A 138 23.06 1.04 -13.44
CA LYS A 138 22.59 -0.06 -14.29
C LYS A 138 21.61 -0.98 -13.56
N VAL A 139 21.93 -1.36 -12.32
CA VAL A 139 21.07 -2.15 -11.43
C VAL A 139 19.77 -1.40 -11.15
N GLN A 140 19.85 -0.14 -10.72
CA GLN A 140 18.68 0.69 -10.42
C GLN A 140 17.78 0.89 -11.66
N LYS A 141 18.36 1.09 -12.85
CA LYS A 141 17.63 1.18 -14.12
C LYS A 141 16.92 -0.13 -14.47
N ARG A 142 17.58 -1.28 -14.32
CA ARG A 142 16.97 -2.61 -14.60
C ARG A 142 15.79 -2.90 -13.68
N LEU A 143 15.94 -2.60 -12.39
CA LEU A 143 14.89 -2.75 -11.40
C LEU A 143 13.71 -1.80 -11.67
N ARG A 144 13.98 -0.57 -12.12
CA ARG A 144 12.94 0.38 -12.53
C ARG A 144 12.12 -0.17 -13.69
N HIS A 145 12.77 -0.63 -14.77
CA HIS A 145 12.07 -1.23 -15.91
C HIS A 145 11.31 -2.52 -15.57
N PHE A 146 11.71 -3.27 -14.54
CA PHE A 146 10.91 -4.38 -14.00
C PHE A 146 9.65 -3.86 -13.30
N MET A 147 9.80 -2.93 -12.36
CA MET A 147 8.69 -2.40 -11.56
C MET A 147 7.69 -1.61 -12.39
N ASP A 148 8.15 -0.74 -13.30
CA ASP A 148 7.31 0.01 -14.24
C ASP A 148 6.43 -0.96 -15.04
N ARG A 149 7.01 -2.06 -15.56
CA ARG A 149 6.26 -3.08 -16.32
C ARG A 149 5.28 -3.85 -15.43
N LYS A 150 5.64 -4.21 -14.19
CA LYS A 150 4.73 -4.87 -13.25
C LYS A 150 3.56 -3.97 -12.85
N ILE A 151 3.81 -2.70 -12.55
CA ILE A 151 2.78 -1.71 -12.22
C ILE A 151 1.88 -1.46 -13.42
N ASN A 152 2.45 -1.17 -14.60
CA ASN A 152 1.69 -0.95 -15.82
C ASN A 152 0.82 -2.17 -16.17
N SER A 153 1.33 -3.39 -16.06
CA SER A 153 0.54 -4.60 -16.32
C SER A 153 -0.54 -4.88 -15.27
N ALA A 154 -0.28 -4.59 -13.99
CA ALA A 154 -1.23 -4.86 -12.90
C ALA A 154 -2.34 -3.81 -12.80
N PHE A 155 -2.04 -2.55 -13.15
CA PHE A 155 -2.94 -1.40 -13.07
C PHE A 155 -3.38 -0.85 -14.43
N GLU A 156 -3.13 -1.56 -15.53
CA GLU A 156 -3.54 -1.18 -16.90
C GLU A 156 -4.97 -0.61 -16.99
N PRO A 157 -6.01 -1.21 -16.37
CA PRO A 157 -7.38 -0.69 -16.44
C PRO A 157 -7.62 0.63 -15.68
N LEU A 158 -6.69 1.04 -14.79
CA LEU A 158 -6.70 2.36 -14.17
C LEU A 158 -5.91 3.36 -14.99
N LEU A 159 -4.78 2.94 -15.57
CA LEU A 159 -3.94 3.77 -16.43
C LEU A 159 -4.65 4.11 -17.74
N ALA A 160 -5.29 3.14 -18.40
CA ALA A 160 -6.11 3.38 -19.58
C ALA A 160 -7.27 4.36 -19.30
N MET A 161 -7.94 4.23 -18.15
CA MET A 161 -8.97 5.18 -17.71
C MET A 161 -8.40 6.57 -17.38
N ARG A 162 -7.18 6.63 -16.83
CA ARG A 162 -6.45 7.88 -16.57
C ARG A 162 -5.96 8.52 -17.86
N ASP A 163 -5.69 7.77 -18.91
CA ASP A 163 -5.05 8.30 -20.12
C ASP A 163 -6.06 8.50 -21.28
N ASP A 164 -7.33 8.12 -21.08
CA ASP A 164 -8.45 8.41 -21.99
C ASP A 164 -8.92 9.88 -21.91
N GLU A 165 -8.75 10.61 -23.01
CA GLU A 165 -9.18 12.01 -23.20
C GLU A 165 -10.72 12.17 -23.25
N LEU A 166 -11.46 11.11 -23.58
CA LEU A 166 -12.93 11.11 -23.56
C LEU A 166 -13.47 11.19 -22.12
N VAL A 167 -12.71 10.71 -21.13
CA VAL A 167 -13.05 10.83 -19.71
C VAL A 167 -12.75 12.26 -19.24
N ASN A 168 -13.65 13.19 -19.55
CA ASN A 168 -13.49 14.62 -19.27
C ASN A 168 -14.40 15.10 -18.11
N GLY A 169 -14.36 16.41 -17.79
CA GLY A 169 -15.24 17.05 -16.82
C GLY A 169 -15.27 16.37 -15.44
N MET A 170 -16.47 16.10 -14.93
CA MET A 170 -16.64 15.44 -13.62
C MET A 170 -16.20 13.97 -13.63
N ALA A 171 -16.28 13.30 -14.78
CA ALA A 171 -15.80 11.92 -14.93
C ALA A 171 -14.27 11.86 -14.76
N ARG A 172 -13.55 12.86 -15.29
CA ARG A 172 -12.10 13.05 -15.09
C ARG A 172 -11.73 13.14 -13.62
N GLY A 173 -12.42 14.01 -12.87
CA GLY A 173 -12.19 14.17 -11.43
C GLY A 173 -12.38 12.87 -10.67
N LEU A 174 -13.47 12.14 -10.95
CA LEU A 174 -13.75 10.86 -10.29
C LEU A 174 -12.75 9.75 -10.70
N ALA A 175 -12.30 9.74 -11.95
CA ALA A 175 -11.26 8.83 -12.45
C ALA A 175 -9.93 9.06 -11.72
N PHE A 176 -9.47 10.32 -11.59
CA PHE A 176 -8.26 10.65 -10.83
C PHE A 176 -8.34 10.16 -9.38
N ARG A 177 -9.43 10.46 -8.66
CA ARG A 177 -9.61 9.97 -7.28
C ARG A 177 -9.57 8.45 -7.18
N LEU A 178 -10.09 7.75 -8.20
CA LEU A 178 -10.10 6.29 -8.27
C LEU A 178 -8.69 5.72 -8.55
N VAL A 179 -7.87 6.41 -9.33
CA VAL A 179 -6.45 6.09 -9.56
C VAL A 179 -5.62 6.31 -8.29
N GLU A 180 -5.75 7.47 -7.63
CA GLU A 180 -5.12 7.77 -6.32
C GLU A 180 -5.50 6.73 -5.26
N SER A 181 -6.72 6.19 -5.36
CA SER A 181 -7.24 5.16 -4.48
C SER A 181 -6.97 3.72 -4.96
N LEU A 182 -6.06 3.54 -5.91
CA LEU A 182 -5.62 2.25 -6.45
C LEU A 182 -6.81 1.34 -6.85
N GLY A 183 -7.84 1.98 -7.42
CA GLY A 183 -9.02 1.36 -7.98
C GLY A 183 -10.14 1.00 -6.98
N VAL A 184 -10.06 1.40 -5.71
CA VAL A 184 -11.09 1.09 -4.70
C VAL A 184 -11.37 2.29 -3.78
N ILE A 185 -12.59 2.84 -3.83
CA ILE A 185 -13.06 3.95 -2.98
C ILE A 185 -14.36 3.58 -2.26
N PRO A 186 -14.44 3.70 -0.92
CA PRO A 186 -15.72 3.68 -0.21
C PRO A 186 -16.64 4.81 -0.71
N ARG A 187 -17.85 4.49 -1.21
CA ARG A 187 -18.76 5.44 -1.87
C ARG A 187 -19.05 6.69 -1.02
N SER A 188 -19.02 6.56 0.31
CA SER A 188 -19.17 7.68 1.26
C SER A 188 -18.15 8.81 1.07
N VAL A 189 -16.97 8.54 0.51
CA VAL A 189 -15.88 9.53 0.28
C VAL A 189 -16.11 10.37 -1.00
N VAL A 190 -16.85 9.81 -1.96
CA VAL A 190 -17.13 10.40 -3.29
C VAL A 190 -18.65 10.60 -3.53
N ALA A 191 -19.44 10.63 -2.46
CA ALA A 191 -20.90 10.60 -2.57
C ALA A 191 -21.52 11.83 -3.28
N LYS A 192 -20.87 12.99 -3.19
CA LYS A 192 -21.23 14.20 -3.97
C LYS A 192 -20.87 14.01 -5.44
N ASP A 193 -19.61 13.68 -5.70
CA ASP A 193 -19.03 13.49 -7.03
C ASP A 193 -19.86 12.50 -7.86
N VAL A 194 -20.22 11.36 -7.26
CA VAL A 194 -21.07 10.33 -7.88
C VAL A 194 -22.51 10.81 -8.11
N LYS A 195 -23.04 11.72 -7.29
CA LYS A 195 -24.38 12.30 -7.45
C LYS A 195 -24.42 13.33 -8.58
N GLU A 196 -23.37 14.15 -8.70
CA GLU A 196 -23.22 15.22 -9.70
C GLU A 196 -22.80 14.68 -11.07
N LEU A 197 -22.18 13.49 -11.12
CA LEU A 197 -21.84 12.81 -12.38
C LEU A 197 -23.08 12.41 -13.19
N ASP A 198 -23.07 12.83 -14.46
CA ASP A 198 -24.08 12.58 -15.49
C ASP A 198 -24.09 11.11 -15.99
N GLN A 199 -25.03 10.78 -16.89
CA GLN A 199 -25.15 9.41 -17.40
C GLN A 199 -24.05 9.06 -18.41
N ASP A 200 -23.58 10.01 -19.20
CA ASP A 200 -22.53 9.79 -20.19
C ASP A 200 -21.18 9.56 -19.52
N GLY A 201 -20.80 10.39 -18.52
CA GLY A 201 -19.63 10.18 -17.68
C GLY A 201 -19.68 8.86 -16.90
N ARG A 202 -20.85 8.48 -16.35
CA ARG A 202 -21.05 7.14 -15.76
C ARG A 202 -20.93 6.03 -16.81
N GLY A 203 -21.39 6.25 -18.04
CA GLY A 203 -21.28 5.32 -19.15
C GLY A 203 -19.82 5.05 -19.53
N LEU A 204 -19.04 6.12 -19.68
CA LEU A 204 -17.59 6.06 -19.96
C LEU A 204 -16.83 5.31 -18.86
N LEU A 205 -17.04 5.65 -17.58
CA LEU A 205 -16.37 4.95 -16.47
C LEU A 205 -16.78 3.47 -16.40
N ARG A 206 -18.03 3.11 -16.73
CA ARG A 206 -18.44 1.70 -16.84
C ARG A 206 -17.79 0.96 -18.01
N LYS A 207 -17.54 1.62 -19.15
CA LYS A 207 -16.77 1.02 -20.28
C LYS A 207 -15.35 0.69 -19.85
N HIS A 208 -14.74 1.55 -19.04
CA HIS A 208 -13.45 1.27 -18.39
C HIS A 208 -13.51 0.17 -17.30
N GLY A 209 -14.70 -0.35 -16.95
CA GLY A 209 -14.86 -1.44 -15.96
C GLY A 209 -15.20 -0.97 -14.54
N VAL A 210 -15.38 0.33 -14.31
CA VAL A 210 -15.75 0.88 -12.99
C VAL A 210 -17.17 0.47 -12.62
N ARG A 211 -17.32 -0.10 -11.42
CA ARG A 211 -18.59 -0.52 -10.82
C ARG A 211 -19.06 0.51 -9.80
N PHE A 212 -20.33 0.90 -9.94
CA PHE A 212 -21.02 1.87 -9.07
C PHE A 212 -21.84 1.15 -8.00
N GLY A 213 -21.16 0.51 -7.05
CA GLY A 213 -21.78 -0.21 -5.93
C GLY A 213 -22.57 0.69 -4.96
N GLN A 214 -23.37 0.07 -4.10
CA GLN A 214 -24.03 0.71 -2.95
C GLN A 214 -23.01 1.25 -1.95
N TYR A 215 -21.98 0.46 -1.61
CA TYR A 215 -21.03 0.79 -0.56
C TYR A 215 -19.69 1.32 -1.09
N THR A 216 -19.34 0.98 -2.33
CA THR A 216 -18.01 1.14 -2.90
C THR A 216 -18.07 1.48 -4.39
N LEU A 217 -17.20 2.40 -4.82
CA LEU A 217 -16.84 2.61 -6.22
C LEU A 217 -15.52 1.89 -6.48
N PHE A 218 -15.47 0.97 -7.44
CA PHE A 218 -14.26 0.16 -7.66
C PHE A 218 -14.07 -0.28 -9.12
N GLN A 219 -12.81 -0.49 -9.50
CA GLN A 219 -12.43 -1.13 -10.75
C GLN A 219 -12.41 -2.65 -10.54
N GLN A 220 -13.23 -3.40 -11.29
CA GLN A 220 -13.43 -4.85 -11.08
C GLN A 220 -12.12 -5.64 -11.12
N LEU A 221 -11.23 -5.32 -12.06
CA LEU A 221 -9.97 -6.04 -12.24
C LEU A 221 -8.97 -5.81 -11.09
N MET A 222 -9.10 -4.72 -10.34
CA MET A 222 -8.24 -4.43 -9.18
C MET A 222 -8.56 -5.29 -7.96
N LEU A 223 -9.66 -6.05 -7.96
CA LEU A 223 -9.97 -7.03 -6.92
C LEU A 223 -9.33 -8.42 -7.18
N LYS A 224 -8.57 -8.58 -8.28
CA LYS A 224 -7.76 -9.79 -8.51
C LYS A 224 -6.59 -9.87 -7.51
N PRO A 225 -6.07 -11.08 -7.20
CA PRO A 225 -4.99 -11.25 -6.22
C PRO A 225 -3.70 -10.49 -6.56
N ALA A 226 -3.20 -10.56 -7.80
CA ALA A 226 -1.93 -9.93 -8.16
C ALA A 226 -1.96 -8.37 -8.07
N PRO A 227 -2.97 -7.66 -8.62
CA PRO A 227 -3.15 -6.23 -8.34
C PRO A 227 -3.35 -5.91 -6.86
N THR A 228 -3.98 -6.80 -6.08
CA THR A 228 -4.20 -6.60 -4.64
C THR A 228 -2.89 -6.67 -3.84
N ARG A 229 -2.03 -7.68 -4.08
CA ARG A 229 -0.69 -7.78 -3.45
C ARG A 229 0.15 -6.54 -3.77
N LEU A 230 0.21 -6.12 -5.04
CA LEU A 230 0.97 -4.92 -5.42
C LEU A 230 0.34 -3.63 -4.87
N ARG A 231 -1.00 -3.52 -4.82
CA ARG A 231 -1.71 -2.38 -4.21
C ARG A 231 -1.37 -2.21 -2.74
N LEU A 232 -1.30 -3.29 -1.97
CA LEU A 232 -0.94 -3.22 -0.55
C LEU A 232 0.51 -2.75 -0.38
N VAL A 233 1.46 -3.25 -1.17
CA VAL A 233 2.86 -2.78 -1.15
C VAL A 233 2.96 -1.29 -1.48
N LEU A 234 2.36 -0.85 -2.59
CA LEU A 234 2.41 0.55 -3.03
C LEU A 234 1.73 1.51 -2.04
N TRP A 235 0.59 1.10 -1.49
CA TRP A 235 -0.13 1.89 -0.49
C TRP A 235 0.66 2.02 0.82
N SER A 236 1.20 0.91 1.34
CA SER A 236 1.96 0.89 2.59
C SER A 236 3.23 1.74 2.48
N LEU A 237 3.89 1.68 1.33
CA LEU A 237 5.04 2.51 0.99
C LEU A 237 4.70 4.00 0.89
N PHE A 238 3.49 4.35 0.43
CA PHE A 238 3.08 5.74 0.26
C PHE A 238 2.53 6.37 1.55
N GLU A 239 1.95 5.57 2.46
CA GLU A 239 1.55 6.01 3.81
C GLU A 239 2.71 5.93 4.84
N ASP A 240 3.93 5.56 4.40
CA ASP A 240 5.13 5.39 5.23
C ASP A 240 4.91 4.42 6.43
N LEU A 241 4.29 3.25 6.17
CA LEU A 241 4.10 2.21 7.18
C LEU A 241 5.40 1.45 7.49
N ASP A 242 5.67 1.15 8.76
CA ASP A 242 6.84 0.36 9.18
C ASP A 242 6.73 -1.14 8.80
N GLU A 243 5.51 -1.68 8.86
CA GLU A 243 5.19 -3.08 8.52
C GLU A 243 4.04 -3.10 7.50
N PHE A 244 4.26 -3.77 6.37
CA PHE A 244 3.28 -3.80 5.29
C PHE A 244 2.29 -4.96 5.56
N PRO A 245 0.97 -4.71 5.64
CA PRO A 245 0.00 -5.76 5.92
C PRO A 245 -0.20 -6.67 4.71
N GLU A 246 -0.23 -7.98 4.97
CA GLU A 246 -0.33 -9.03 3.95
C GLU A 246 -1.68 -9.04 3.21
N ALA A 247 -1.66 -9.59 2.00
CA ALA A 247 -2.88 -9.80 1.21
C ALA A 247 -3.70 -10.97 1.79
N PRO A 248 -5.03 -10.83 1.96
CA PRO A 248 -5.87 -11.95 2.37
C PRO A 248 -5.78 -13.14 1.40
N PRO A 249 -5.88 -14.39 1.88
CA PRO A 249 -5.78 -15.57 1.04
C PRO A 249 -6.75 -15.54 -0.15
N PRO A 250 -6.31 -15.87 -1.37
CA PRO A 250 -7.15 -15.81 -2.56
C PRO A 250 -8.31 -16.81 -2.49
N GLY A 251 -9.47 -16.41 -3.03
CA GLY A 251 -10.66 -17.24 -3.08
C GLY A 251 -11.61 -17.11 -1.88
N LEU A 252 -11.14 -16.64 -0.72
CA LEU A 252 -12.01 -16.42 0.44
C LEU A 252 -13.01 -15.28 0.17
N VAL A 253 -14.30 -15.53 0.41
CA VAL A 253 -15.36 -14.52 0.31
C VAL A 253 -15.39 -13.62 1.55
N THR A 254 -15.19 -14.22 2.72
CA THR A 254 -15.07 -13.52 4.00
C THR A 254 -13.83 -13.97 4.77
N ILE A 255 -13.29 -13.04 5.53
CA ILE A 255 -12.17 -13.24 6.46
C ILE A 255 -12.55 -12.70 7.84
N PRO A 256 -12.00 -13.23 8.95
CA PRO A 256 -12.18 -12.62 10.26
C PRO A 256 -11.51 -11.23 10.34
N GLU A 257 -11.88 -10.43 11.35
CA GLU A 257 -11.20 -9.17 11.66
C GLU A 257 -9.74 -9.41 12.07
N THR A 258 -8.80 -9.08 11.18
CA THR A 258 -7.39 -8.87 11.49
C THR A 258 -7.19 -7.68 12.45
N LYS A 259 -7.22 -7.97 13.76
CA LYS A 259 -6.97 -6.99 14.84
C LYS A 259 -5.62 -6.29 14.66
N GLY A 260 -5.58 -4.98 14.90
CA GLY A 260 -4.39 -4.15 14.76
C GLY A 260 -4.09 -3.68 13.32
N SER A 261 -4.87 -4.08 12.32
CA SER A 261 -4.66 -3.64 10.93
C SER A 261 -4.67 -2.11 10.78
N PRO A 262 -3.78 -1.54 9.95
CA PRO A 262 -3.73 -0.10 9.73
C PRO A 262 -5.03 0.44 9.12
N LYS A 263 -5.37 1.68 9.47
CA LYS A 263 -6.60 2.34 9.01
C LYS A 263 -6.61 2.43 7.49
N GLY A 264 -7.61 1.83 6.86
CA GLY A 264 -7.74 1.78 5.40
C GLY A 264 -7.33 0.43 4.78
N TYR A 265 -6.79 -0.50 5.58
CA TYR A 265 -6.40 -1.85 5.13
C TYR A 265 -7.50 -2.53 4.32
N TYR A 266 -8.72 -2.72 4.86
CA TYR A 266 -9.76 -3.50 4.17
C TYR A 266 -10.08 -3.02 2.75
N PRO A 267 -10.40 -1.72 2.49
CA PRO A 267 -10.54 -1.21 1.12
C PRO A 267 -9.32 -1.50 0.21
N ARG A 268 -8.09 -1.41 0.73
CA ARG A 268 -6.86 -1.71 -0.01
C ARG A 268 -6.61 -3.22 -0.16
N ALA A 269 -7.15 -4.05 0.71
CA ALA A 269 -7.19 -5.51 0.54
C ALA A 269 -8.31 -5.96 -0.43
N GLY A 270 -9.24 -5.09 -0.81
CA GLY A 270 -10.41 -5.45 -1.63
C GLY A 270 -11.61 -5.96 -0.83
N TYR A 271 -11.65 -5.68 0.48
CA TYR A 271 -12.67 -6.09 1.43
C TYR A 271 -13.34 -4.89 2.11
N ARG A 272 -14.44 -5.13 2.82
CA ARG A 272 -15.05 -4.20 3.75
C ARG A 272 -15.30 -4.90 5.08
N LEU A 273 -14.79 -4.33 6.17
CA LEU A 273 -15.13 -4.74 7.53
C LEU A 273 -16.62 -4.49 7.80
N ALA A 274 -17.29 -5.51 8.32
CA ALA A 274 -18.70 -5.54 8.62
C ALA A 274 -18.90 -6.49 9.81
N GLY A 275 -18.89 -5.94 11.02
CA GLY A 275 -18.94 -6.73 12.25
C GLY A 275 -17.56 -7.30 12.58
N ASP A 276 -17.52 -8.54 13.04
CA ASP A 276 -16.31 -9.31 13.35
C ASP A 276 -15.62 -9.94 12.12
N ARG A 277 -16.19 -9.73 10.92
CA ARG A 277 -15.67 -10.23 9.63
C ARG A 277 -15.54 -9.11 8.61
N ALA A 278 -14.68 -9.33 7.62
CA ALA A 278 -14.64 -8.52 6.41
C ALA A 278 -15.08 -9.36 5.20
N ILE A 279 -15.94 -8.79 4.36
CA ILE A 279 -16.48 -9.39 3.13
C ILE A 279 -15.82 -8.76 1.91
N ARG A 280 -15.52 -9.55 0.87
CA ARG A 280 -15.02 -9.05 -0.41
C ARG A 280 -15.97 -8.03 -1.02
N ILE A 281 -15.41 -6.96 -1.59
CA ILE A 281 -16.19 -5.85 -2.14
C ILE A 281 -17.10 -6.30 -3.28
N ASP A 282 -16.63 -7.16 -4.19
CA ASP A 282 -17.48 -7.65 -5.29
C ASP A 282 -18.65 -8.51 -4.81
N MET A 283 -18.48 -9.31 -3.76
CA MET A 283 -19.57 -10.11 -3.18
C MET A 283 -20.51 -9.26 -2.32
N LEU A 284 -19.98 -8.29 -1.57
CA LEU A 284 -20.78 -7.33 -0.81
C LEU A 284 -21.73 -6.52 -1.71
N GLU A 285 -21.28 -6.07 -2.89
CA GLU A 285 -22.16 -5.29 -3.76
C GLU A 285 -23.23 -6.16 -4.42
N ARG A 286 -22.96 -7.45 -4.67
CA ARG A 286 -24.01 -8.42 -5.08
C ARG A 286 -24.99 -8.71 -3.94
N LEU A 287 -24.51 -8.84 -2.70
CA LEU A 287 -25.37 -8.93 -1.52
C LEU A 287 -26.23 -7.66 -1.38
N ALA A 288 -25.67 -6.47 -1.63
CA ALA A 288 -26.43 -5.23 -1.66
C ALA A 288 -27.55 -5.26 -2.71
N ASP A 289 -27.30 -5.79 -3.90
CA ASP A 289 -28.31 -6.00 -4.94
C ASP A 289 -29.43 -6.98 -4.51
N LEU A 290 -29.08 -8.08 -3.83
CA LEU A 290 -30.09 -9.00 -3.26
C LEU A 290 -30.92 -8.31 -2.15
N THR A 291 -30.30 -7.51 -1.26
CA THR A 291 -31.05 -6.80 -0.21
C THR A 291 -31.96 -5.70 -0.75
N ARG A 292 -31.67 -5.14 -1.94
CA ARG A 292 -32.51 -4.11 -2.59
C ARG A 292 -33.87 -4.63 -3.07
N THR A 293 -34.00 -5.94 -3.32
CA THR A 293 -35.29 -6.54 -3.69
C THR A 293 -36.16 -6.89 -2.48
N GLN A 294 -35.60 -6.81 -1.27
CA GLN A 294 -36.31 -7.11 -0.02
C GLN A 294 -37.00 -5.90 0.58
N ASN A 295 -38.01 -6.13 1.42
CA ASN A 295 -38.64 -5.08 2.21
C ASN A 295 -37.78 -4.74 3.44
N VAL A 296 -36.67 -4.03 3.21
CA VAL A 296 -35.71 -3.65 4.26
C VAL A 296 -36.28 -2.71 5.34
N LYS A 297 -37.51 -2.18 5.19
CA LYS A 297 -38.13 -1.33 6.22
C LYS A 297 -38.87 -2.18 7.25
N ASP A 298 -39.75 -3.06 6.78
CA ASP A 298 -40.60 -3.87 7.65
C ASP A 298 -39.82 -5.09 8.18
N GLY A 299 -38.88 -5.59 7.38
CA GLY A 299 -37.96 -6.66 7.72
C GLY A 299 -37.92 -7.76 6.65
N PHE A 300 -36.81 -8.47 6.59
CA PHE A 300 -36.66 -9.67 5.77
C PHE A 300 -35.78 -10.71 6.47
N GLU A 301 -35.95 -11.97 6.10
CA GLU A 301 -35.10 -13.09 6.53
C GLU A 301 -33.98 -13.33 5.50
N ALA A 302 -32.82 -13.82 5.94
CA ALA A 302 -31.76 -14.22 5.02
C ALA A 302 -32.20 -15.41 4.17
N ASN A 303 -32.10 -15.30 2.84
CA ASN A 303 -32.34 -16.43 1.94
C ASN A 303 -31.05 -17.23 1.67
N SER A 304 -31.19 -18.41 1.07
CA SER A 304 -30.05 -19.29 0.73
C SER A 304 -28.99 -18.58 -0.13
N ASP A 305 -29.41 -17.75 -1.10
CA ASP A 305 -28.49 -17.01 -1.97
C ASP A 305 -27.62 -16.01 -1.20
N MET A 306 -28.18 -15.32 -0.19
CA MET A 306 -27.46 -14.37 0.66
C MET A 306 -26.42 -15.06 1.55
N LEU A 307 -26.73 -16.24 2.09
CA LEU A 307 -25.78 -17.04 2.87
C LEU A 307 -24.69 -17.64 1.98
N SER A 308 -25.07 -18.14 0.80
CA SER A 308 -24.14 -18.69 -0.20
C SER A 308 -23.15 -17.64 -0.71
N ILE A 309 -23.63 -16.45 -1.08
CA ILE A 309 -22.78 -15.39 -1.65
C ILE A 309 -21.89 -14.68 -0.63
N SER A 310 -22.21 -14.79 0.66
CA SER A 310 -21.35 -14.32 1.76
C SER A 310 -20.41 -15.41 2.28
N GLY A 311 -20.72 -16.69 2.06
CA GLY A 311 -19.95 -17.81 2.57
C GLY A 311 -19.90 -17.84 4.09
N THR A 312 -21.03 -17.56 4.74
CA THR A 312 -21.14 -17.44 6.21
C THR A 312 -22.25 -18.32 6.77
N THR A 313 -22.10 -18.75 8.02
CA THR A 313 -23.23 -19.33 8.78
C THR A 313 -24.28 -18.25 9.06
N LEU A 314 -25.50 -18.64 9.44
CA LEU A 314 -26.57 -17.70 9.72
C LEU A 314 -26.20 -16.69 10.84
N ASP A 315 -25.51 -17.13 11.89
CA ASP A 315 -25.04 -16.25 12.98
C ASP A 315 -23.92 -15.30 12.53
N GLN A 316 -23.00 -15.77 11.68
CA GLN A 316 -21.95 -14.91 11.10
C GLN A 316 -22.54 -13.88 10.12
N PHE A 317 -23.56 -14.29 9.36
CA PHE A 317 -24.32 -13.38 8.49
C PHE A 317 -25.06 -12.33 9.32
N SER A 318 -25.62 -12.72 10.47
CA SER A 318 -26.36 -11.79 11.33
C SER A 318 -25.44 -10.70 11.91
N ASN A 319 -24.27 -11.06 12.43
CA ASN A 319 -23.26 -10.10 12.87
C ASN A 319 -22.77 -9.19 11.73
N MET A 320 -22.57 -9.76 10.53
CA MET A 320 -22.15 -8.98 9.37
C MET A 320 -23.19 -7.93 8.96
N MET A 321 -24.47 -8.31 8.94
CA MET A 321 -25.57 -7.40 8.60
C MET A 321 -25.71 -6.27 9.62
N GLU A 322 -25.49 -6.54 10.91
CA GLU A 322 -25.38 -5.50 11.95
C GLU A 322 -24.22 -4.54 11.64
N GLY A 323 -23.05 -5.07 11.28
CA GLY A 323 -21.89 -4.30 10.83
C GLY A 323 -22.13 -3.43 9.60
N LEU A 324 -22.97 -3.88 8.67
CA LEU A 324 -23.41 -3.10 7.50
C LEU A 324 -24.43 -2.00 7.85
N GLY A 325 -25.07 -2.07 9.02
CA GLY A 325 -26.00 -1.06 9.54
C GLY A 325 -27.46 -1.48 9.59
N PHE A 326 -27.77 -2.77 9.47
CA PHE A 326 -29.11 -3.31 9.75
C PHE A 326 -29.28 -3.53 11.25
N SER A 327 -30.50 -3.40 11.78
CA SER A 327 -30.86 -4.02 13.06
C SER A 327 -31.23 -5.48 12.83
N VAL A 328 -30.88 -6.31 13.80
CA VAL A 328 -31.00 -7.77 13.76
C VAL A 328 -31.87 -8.21 14.93
N GLU A 329 -32.97 -8.90 14.64
CA GLU A 329 -33.83 -9.53 15.66
C GLU A 329 -33.74 -11.05 15.51
N LYS A 330 -33.25 -11.75 16.54
CA LYS A 330 -33.27 -13.23 16.60
C LYS A 330 -34.69 -13.70 16.94
N SER A 331 -35.14 -14.77 16.31
CA SER A 331 -36.41 -15.43 16.62
C SER A 331 -36.32 -16.93 16.35
N GLU A 332 -37.25 -17.70 16.89
CA GLU A 332 -37.29 -19.16 16.79
C GLU A 332 -38.70 -19.60 16.35
N ARG A 333 -38.79 -20.55 15.42
CA ARG A 333 -40.04 -21.13 14.91
C ARG A 333 -39.92 -22.64 14.76
N GLU A 334 -41.02 -23.38 14.74
CA GLU A 334 -40.98 -24.81 14.42
C GLU A 334 -40.54 -25.04 12.96
N LYS A 335 -39.64 -26.00 12.74
CA LYS A 335 -39.16 -26.40 11.41
C LYS A 335 -40.31 -27.02 10.61
N ILE A 336 -40.73 -26.33 9.57
CA ILE A 336 -41.67 -26.86 8.58
C ILE A 336 -40.93 -27.95 7.79
N LYS A 337 -41.20 -29.23 8.08
CA LYS A 337 -40.72 -30.34 7.24
C LYS A 337 -41.32 -30.18 5.83
N PRO A 338 -40.52 -30.22 4.75
CA PRO A 338 -41.07 -30.28 3.40
C PRO A 338 -41.88 -31.57 3.23
N GLU A 339 -43.08 -31.47 2.64
CA GLU A 339 -43.87 -32.66 2.32
C GLU A 339 -43.08 -33.56 1.34
N PRO A 340 -42.98 -34.87 1.60
CA PRO A 340 -42.19 -35.77 0.76
C PRO A 340 -42.84 -35.92 -0.62
N GLN A 341 -42.14 -35.46 -1.65
CA GLN A 341 -42.47 -35.80 -3.03
C GLN A 341 -42.01 -37.24 -3.31
N ASP A 342 -43.00 -38.11 -3.59
CA ASP A 342 -42.89 -39.53 -3.95
C ASP A 342 -42.02 -40.45 -3.06
N GLY A 343 -42.69 -41.07 -2.09
CA GLY A 343 -42.75 -42.54 -2.09
C GLY A 343 -41.56 -43.33 -1.57
N ASN A 344 -40.58 -42.71 -0.91
CA ASN A 344 -39.46 -43.44 -0.29
C ASN A 344 -39.40 -43.22 1.23
N GLU A 345 -40.09 -44.07 2.00
CA GLU A 345 -39.99 -44.11 3.47
C GLU A 345 -38.60 -44.63 3.90
N VAL A 346 -37.64 -43.73 4.08
CA VAL A 346 -36.46 -44.01 4.90
C VAL A 346 -36.75 -43.60 6.34
N LYS A 347 -37.01 -44.57 7.21
CA LYS A 347 -37.13 -44.35 8.66
C LYS A 347 -35.75 -44.05 9.26
N SER A 348 -35.37 -42.78 9.30
CA SER A 348 -34.29 -42.30 10.17
C SER A 348 -34.85 -42.02 11.56
N ALA A 349 -34.73 -42.99 12.46
CA ALA A 349 -35.05 -42.83 13.88
C ALA A 349 -33.80 -42.35 14.64
N GLU A 350 -33.47 -41.07 14.53
CA GLU A 350 -32.36 -40.44 15.26
C GLU A 350 -32.65 -38.94 15.50
N ALA A 351 -32.51 -38.50 16.76
CA ALA A 351 -32.56 -37.13 17.29
C ALA A 351 -33.88 -36.30 17.18
N ASP A 352 -34.69 -36.32 18.24
CA ASP A 352 -35.80 -35.38 18.53
C ASP A 352 -35.33 -33.98 19.04
N GLU A 353 -34.04 -33.63 18.92
CA GLU A 353 -33.45 -32.48 19.63
C GLU A 353 -33.54 -31.12 18.91
N ASP A 354 -33.96 -31.06 17.64
CA ASP A 354 -33.81 -29.83 16.83
C ASP A 354 -35.07 -29.47 16.03
N ILE A 355 -36.21 -29.39 16.72
CA ILE A 355 -37.53 -29.02 16.15
C ILE A 355 -37.62 -27.52 15.84
N MET A 356 -36.82 -26.67 16.50
CA MET A 356 -36.87 -25.22 16.34
C MET A 356 -35.81 -24.72 15.35
N GLU A 357 -36.22 -23.94 14.35
CA GLU A 357 -35.34 -23.16 13.48
C GLU A 357 -35.10 -21.77 14.10
N THR A 358 -33.84 -21.46 14.40
CA THR A 358 -33.41 -20.07 14.63
C THR A 358 -33.42 -19.32 13.30
N PHE A 359 -34.08 -18.17 13.26
CA PHE A 359 -34.04 -17.23 12.13
C PHE A 359 -33.76 -15.80 12.62
N TYR A 360 -33.41 -14.92 11.68
CA TYR A 360 -33.11 -13.51 11.97
C TYR A 360 -33.89 -12.59 11.03
N ILE A 361 -34.50 -11.56 11.60
CA ILE A 361 -35.18 -10.48 10.85
C ILE A 361 -34.23 -9.28 10.75
N PHE A 362 -33.96 -8.85 9.52
CA PHE A 362 -33.08 -7.73 9.19
C PHE A 362 -33.91 -6.50 8.79
N ARG A 363 -33.77 -5.38 9.54
CA ARG A 363 -34.34 -4.08 9.15
C ARG A 363 -33.24 -3.04 8.94
N TRP A 364 -33.36 -2.21 7.91
CA TRP A 364 -32.42 -1.12 7.65
C TRP A 364 -32.71 0.07 8.56
N VAL A 365 -31.77 0.38 9.46
CA VAL A 365 -31.88 1.54 10.34
C VAL A 365 -31.04 2.69 9.78
N PRO A 366 -31.65 3.80 9.33
CA PRO A 366 -30.87 4.97 8.94
C PRO A 366 -30.14 5.51 10.17
N LYS A 367 -28.80 5.39 10.21
CA LYS A 367 -27.96 5.92 11.30
C LYS A 367 -28.19 7.42 11.46
N VAL A 368 -29.04 7.79 12.43
CA VAL A 368 -29.18 9.16 12.91
C VAL A 368 -27.82 9.57 13.44
N ARG A 369 -27.19 10.57 12.81
CA ARG A 369 -25.95 11.13 13.34
C ARG A 369 -26.27 11.70 14.73
N PRO A 370 -25.61 11.26 15.81
CA PRO A 370 -25.75 11.96 17.08
C PRO A 370 -25.31 13.40 16.85
N MET A 371 -26.19 14.36 17.17
CA MET A 371 -25.77 15.76 17.20
C MET A 371 -24.58 15.86 18.15
N ARG A 372 -23.42 16.19 17.59
CA ARG A 372 -22.22 16.47 18.36
C ARG A 372 -22.54 17.71 19.18
N LYS A 373 -22.91 17.53 20.46
CA LYS A 373 -23.02 18.66 21.39
C LYS A 373 -21.64 19.30 21.43
N GLU A 374 -21.53 20.51 20.89
CA GLU A 374 -20.32 21.30 21.01
C GLU A 374 -20.10 21.58 22.50
N HIS A 375 -19.17 20.84 23.11
CA HIS A 375 -18.62 21.20 24.40
C HIS A 375 -17.85 22.50 24.22
N SER A 376 -18.54 23.62 24.39
CA SER A 376 -17.96 24.94 24.50
C SER A 376 -17.18 25.03 25.82
N GLN A 377 -15.95 24.51 25.79
CA GLN A 377 -14.94 24.79 26.82
C GLN A 377 -14.60 26.28 26.78
N LYS A 378 -15.39 27.08 27.50
CA LYS A 378 -15.01 28.42 27.89
C LYS A 378 -13.90 28.32 28.94
N GLU A 379 -12.65 28.31 28.49
CA GLU A 379 -11.52 28.52 29.40
C GLU A 379 -11.63 29.91 30.04
N HIS A 380 -11.97 29.94 31.33
CA HIS A 380 -11.89 31.13 32.14
C HIS A 380 -10.43 31.37 32.56
N ASN A 381 -9.67 32.10 31.73
CA ASN A 381 -8.37 32.63 32.15
C ASN A 381 -8.43 34.15 32.31
N LYS A 382 -8.77 34.61 33.53
CA LYS A 382 -8.66 36.00 33.96
C LYS A 382 -7.28 36.23 34.59
N PRO A 383 -6.38 37.05 34.02
CA PRO A 383 -5.22 37.55 34.75
C PRO A 383 -5.66 38.57 35.81
N LYS A 384 -5.11 38.46 37.03
CA LYS A 384 -5.37 39.39 38.13
C LYS A 384 -4.81 40.78 37.83
N LYS A 385 -5.62 41.84 37.99
CA LYS A 385 -5.12 43.21 38.09
C LYS A 385 -4.42 43.42 39.43
N ASN A 386 -3.29 44.12 39.42
CA ASN A 386 -2.83 44.92 40.56
C ASN A 386 -2.62 46.39 40.12
N LYS A 387 -2.73 47.33 41.06
CA LYS A 387 -3.06 48.76 40.78
C LYS A 387 -1.87 49.70 40.49
N LYS A 388 -2.23 50.80 39.80
CA LYS A 388 -1.67 52.18 39.73
C LYS A 388 -1.19 52.55 38.31
N SER A 389 -1.41 53.75 37.79
CA SER A 389 -2.19 54.93 38.24
C SER A 389 -2.62 55.77 37.02
N GLU A 390 -3.40 56.84 37.26
CA GLU A 390 -3.69 58.01 36.39
C GLU A 390 -2.77 58.16 35.15
N ASN A 391 -3.21 58.45 33.91
CA ASN A 391 -4.28 59.32 33.40
C ASN A 391 -4.48 58.98 31.88
N THR A 392 -5.38 59.52 31.03
CA THR A 392 -6.32 60.66 31.10
C THR A 392 -7.60 60.42 30.27
N LYS A 393 -8.67 61.14 30.62
CA LYS A 393 -9.93 61.53 29.90
C LYS A 393 -10.14 61.28 28.37
N PHE A 394 -11.44 61.11 28.05
CA PHE A 394 -12.21 61.41 26.81
C PHE A 394 -12.38 60.37 25.66
N LYS A 395 -13.48 59.61 25.77
CA LYS A 395 -14.70 59.61 24.90
C LYS A 395 -14.55 59.68 23.35
N LYS A 396 -15.19 58.69 22.69
CA LYS A 396 -15.86 58.67 21.35
C LYS A 396 -15.98 60.03 20.65
N GLN A 397 -15.83 60.18 19.31
CA GLN A 397 -16.70 59.57 18.28
C GLN A 397 -16.25 59.88 16.82
N SER A 398 -16.48 58.93 15.89
CA SER A 398 -16.84 59.09 14.44
C SER A 398 -16.09 60.01 13.43
N ALA A 399 -15.74 59.37 12.29
CA ALA A 399 -15.93 59.78 10.88
C ALA A 399 -14.83 60.52 10.06
N SER A 400 -14.81 60.21 8.74
CA SER A 400 -13.95 60.72 7.65
C SER A 400 -12.47 60.28 7.66
N SER A 401 -11.76 60.07 6.53
CA SER A 401 -12.10 60.16 5.09
C SER A 401 -11.18 59.27 4.22
N VAL A 402 -11.63 58.92 3.00
CA VAL A 402 -10.84 58.26 1.94
C VAL A 402 -9.63 59.10 1.48
N LYS A 403 -8.46 58.49 1.21
CA LYS A 403 -7.63 58.74 -0.01
C LYS A 403 -6.33 57.92 -0.14
N LYS A 404 -6.16 57.41 -1.37
CA LYS A 404 -4.95 57.31 -2.22
C LYS A 404 -3.82 56.31 -1.91
N ASP A 405 -3.44 55.66 -3.01
CA ASP A 405 -2.28 54.79 -3.21
C ASP A 405 -0.94 55.54 -3.03
N LYS A 406 0.09 54.79 -2.63
CA LYS A 406 1.48 55.26 -2.58
C LYS A 406 2.19 54.93 -3.90
N PRO A 407 3.09 55.81 -4.40
CA PRO A 407 3.94 55.50 -5.54
C PRO A 407 4.98 54.42 -5.20
N LEU A 408 5.46 53.72 -6.23
CA LEU A 408 6.51 52.72 -6.14
C LEU A 408 7.91 53.36 -6.03
N ASP A 409 8.82 52.61 -5.43
CA ASP A 409 10.21 52.98 -5.14
C ASP A 409 11.07 53.05 -6.42
N PRO A 410 11.78 54.18 -6.69
CA PRO A 410 12.55 54.36 -7.93
C PRO A 410 13.78 53.46 -8.08
N ASP A 411 14.31 52.85 -7.01
CA ASP A 411 15.54 52.05 -7.05
C ASP A 411 15.32 50.53 -7.10
N ASN A 412 14.12 50.06 -7.52
CA ASN A 412 13.83 48.64 -7.67
C ASN A 412 14.49 48.03 -8.93
N PRO A 413 15.40 47.04 -8.81
CA PRO A 413 16.13 46.45 -9.95
C PRO A 413 15.26 45.69 -10.97
N PHE A 414 13.98 45.45 -10.70
CA PHE A 414 13.06 44.78 -11.62
C PHE A 414 12.25 45.72 -12.53
N ALA A 415 12.39 47.04 -12.40
CA ALA A 415 11.62 48.01 -13.19
C ALA A 415 11.84 47.90 -14.72
N ALA A 416 13.04 47.48 -15.16
CA ALA A 416 13.41 47.42 -16.58
C ALA A 416 12.70 46.31 -17.38
N LEU A 417 12.24 45.22 -16.74
CA LEU A 417 11.59 44.10 -17.43
C LEU A 417 10.08 44.28 -17.65
N LEU A 418 9.43 45.17 -16.88
CA LEU A 418 8.02 45.51 -17.05
C LEU A 418 7.76 46.49 -18.21
N ALA A 419 8.79 47.16 -18.72
CA ALA A 419 8.69 48.07 -19.86
C ALA A 419 8.65 47.37 -21.23
N LEU A 420 8.93 46.05 -21.30
CA LEU A 420 9.11 45.32 -22.57
C LEU A 420 7.98 44.34 -22.94
N LYS A 421 7.00 44.09 -22.06
CA LYS A 421 5.86 43.19 -22.35
C LYS A 421 4.58 43.91 -22.83
N GLY A 422 4.74 45.10 -23.39
CA GLY A 422 3.69 45.86 -24.10
C GLY A 422 3.65 45.64 -25.62
N LYS A 423 4.43 44.69 -26.15
CA LYS A 423 4.45 44.29 -27.58
C LYS A 423 4.68 42.78 -27.74
N SER A 424 3.73 41.97 -27.26
CA SER A 424 3.45 40.60 -27.74
C SER A 424 2.24 40.06 -26.98
#